data_AF-A0A4V2AXP6-F1
#
_entry.id   AF-A0A4V2AXP6-F1
#
_cell.length_a   1.000
_cell.length_b   1.000
_cell.length_c   1.000
_cell.angle_alpha   90.00
_cell.angle_beta   90.00
_cell.angle_gamma   90.00
#
_symmetry.space_group_name_H-M   'P 1'
#
loop_
_entity.id
_entity.type
_entity.pdbx_description
1 polymer ?
#
loop_
_entity_poly.entity_id
_entity_poly.type
_entity_poly.pdbx_seq_one_letter_code
_entity_poly.pdbx_strand_id
1 'polypeptide(L)'
;METVAQAPKYNLNEEQEKRLILREYRALLRCLKSRIKPGDRKQIRQAFEMAAEAHKTMRRKSGEPYILHPLAVARICAEEIGLGADAGHGQRVK
;
A
#
# COMPACT_ATOMS: atom_id res chain seq x y z
N MET A 1 16.75 -29.06 -13.73
CA MET A 1 17.57 -28.18 -12.88
C MET A 1 16.61 -27.36 -12.03
N GLU A 2 16.36 -27.77 -10.80
CA GLU A 2 15.49 -27.04 -9.88
C GLU A 2 16.31 -25.94 -9.20
N THR A 3 16.16 -24.70 -9.67
CA THR A 3 16.71 -23.54 -8.98
C THR A 3 15.77 -23.20 -7.83
N VAL A 4 16.01 -23.77 -6.64
CA VAL A 4 15.34 -23.32 -5.42
C VAL A 4 16.01 -22.00 -5.00
N ALA A 5 15.54 -20.90 -5.59
CA ALA A 5 15.91 -19.56 -5.15
C ALA A 5 15.37 -19.40 -3.72
N GLN A 6 16.24 -19.62 -2.73
CA GLN A 6 15.93 -19.42 -1.32
C GLN A 6 15.50 -17.96 -1.14
N ALA A 7 14.20 -17.70 -1.03
CA ALA A 7 13.69 -16.36 -0.77
C ALA A 7 14.31 -15.83 0.53
N PRO A 8 14.71 -14.54 0.59
CA PRO A 8 15.24 -13.97 1.81
C PRO A 8 14.21 -14.14 2.93
N LYS A 9 14.63 -14.78 4.04
CA LYS A 9 13.78 -14.92 5.23
C LYS A 9 13.44 -13.52 5.74
N TYR A 10 12.15 -13.27 5.91
CA TYR A 10 11.66 -12.06 6.55
C TYR A 10 11.98 -12.10 8.05
N ASN A 11 12.76 -11.13 8.54
CA ASN A 11 13.32 -11.12 9.90
C ASN A 11 12.81 -9.98 10.80
N LEU A 12 11.74 -9.27 10.40
CA LEU A 12 11.20 -8.18 11.20
C LEU A 12 10.25 -8.71 12.29
N ASN A 13 10.33 -8.11 13.48
CA ASN A 13 9.36 -8.37 14.55
C ASN A 13 8.04 -7.60 14.31
N GLU A 14 6.99 -7.92 15.07
CA GLU A 14 5.67 -7.30 14.89
C GLU A 14 5.68 -5.76 15.00
N GLU A 15 6.55 -5.20 15.85
CA GLU A 15 6.64 -3.75 16.01
C GLU A 15 7.29 -3.10 14.79
N GLN A 16 8.35 -3.70 14.26
CA GLN A 16 9.01 -3.28 13.04
C GLN A 16 8.09 -3.41 11.83
N GLU A 17 7.30 -4.48 11.76
CA GLU A 17 6.24 -4.66 10.75
C GLU A 17 5.23 -3.52 10.80
N LYS A 18 4.68 -3.20 11.98
CA LYS A 18 3.73 -2.09 12.16
C LYS A 18 4.36 -0.76 11.71
N ARG A 19 5.61 -0.50 12.09
CA ARG A 19 6.35 0.69 11.67
C ARG A 19 6.53 0.75 10.14
N LEU A 20 6.83 -0.38 9.50
CA LEU A 20 6.97 -0.48 8.05
C LEU A 20 5.63 -0.22 7.35
N ILE A 21 4.55 -0.86 7.78
CA ILE A 21 3.21 -0.67 7.22
C ILE A 21 2.79 0.80 7.32
N LEU A 22 2.99 1.43 8.48
CA LEU A 22 2.67 2.85 8.68
C LEU A 22 3.54 3.76 7.80
N ARG A 23 4.82 3.43 7.62
CA ARG A 23 5.72 4.17 6.72
C ARG A 23 5.21 4.14 5.28
N GLU A 24 4.83 2.96 4.78
CA GLU A 24 4.32 2.77 3.42
C GLU A 24 2.98 3.46 3.21
N TYR A 25 2.06 3.35 4.17
CA TYR A 25 0.79 4.09 4.15
C TYR A 25 1.01 5.61 4.10
N ARG A 26 1.94 6.15 4.91
CA ARG A 26 2.28 7.57 4.87
C ARG A 26 2.92 7.97 3.55
N ALA A 27 3.68 7.10 2.90
CA ALA A 27 4.23 7.34 1.57
C ALA A 27 3.10 7.47 0.53
N LEU A 28 2.15 6.54 0.53
CA LEU A 28 0.95 6.59 -0.31
C LEU A 28 0.20 7.92 -0.15
N LEU A 29 -0.06 8.35 1.10
CA LEU A 29 -0.73 9.63 1.36
C LEU A 29 0.05 10.85 0.84
N ARG A 30 1.38 10.81 0.84
CA ARG A 30 2.19 11.89 0.26
C ARG A 30 2.06 11.94 -1.25
N CYS A 31 2.08 10.79 -1.92
CA CYS A 31 1.91 10.71 -3.38
C CYS A 31 0.53 11.20 -3.81
N LEU A 32 -0.49 10.94 -2.99
CA LEU A 32 -1.87 11.36 -3.25
C LEU A 32 -2.17 12.82 -2.86
N LYS A 33 -1.34 13.47 -2.02
CA LYS A 33 -1.64 14.77 -1.40
C LYS A 33 -2.09 15.86 -2.38
N SER A 34 -1.51 15.91 -3.58
CA SER A 34 -1.84 16.92 -4.61
C SER A 34 -3.03 16.54 -5.51
N ARG A 35 -3.57 15.32 -5.37
CA ARG A 35 -4.56 14.72 -6.27
C ARG A 35 -5.89 14.35 -5.61
N ILE A 36 -6.01 14.56 -4.29
CA ILE A 36 -7.18 14.16 -3.51
C ILE A 36 -7.77 15.35 -2.75
N LYS A 37 -9.09 15.36 -2.61
CA LYS A 37 -9.83 16.34 -1.81
C LYS A 37 -9.76 15.97 -0.32
N PRO A 38 -10.05 16.91 0.60
CA PRO A 38 -10.06 16.63 2.03
C PRO A 38 -10.96 15.45 2.45
N GLY A 39 -12.09 15.24 1.76
CA GLY A 39 -13.01 14.12 2.02
C GLY A 39 -12.42 12.75 1.67
N ASP A 40 -11.64 12.68 0.59
CA ASP A 40 -11.04 11.43 0.08
C ASP A 40 -10.03 10.86 1.08
N ARG A 41 -9.34 11.73 1.85
CA ARG A 41 -8.40 11.30 2.88
C ARG A 41 -9.07 10.42 3.95
N LYS A 42 -10.34 10.69 4.27
CA LYS A 42 -11.12 9.86 5.20
C LYS A 42 -11.41 8.49 4.58
N GLN A 43 -11.80 8.45 3.31
CA GLN A 43 -12.08 7.20 2.58
C GLN A 43 -10.82 6.35 2.43
N ILE A 44 -9.68 6.95 2.08
CA ILE A 44 -8.39 6.25 1.99
C ILE A 44 -8.00 5.65 3.34
N ARG A 45 -8.21 6.38 4.43
CA ARG A 45 -7.97 5.86 5.79
C ARG A 45 -8.85 4.66 6.10
N GLN A 46 -10.15 4.75 5.82
CA GLN A 46 -11.08 3.64 6.04
C GLN A 46 -10.72 2.41 5.19
N ALA A 47 -10.35 2.61 3.93
CA ALA A 47 -9.91 1.54 3.05
C ALA A 47 -8.62 0.87 3.56
N PHE A 48 -7.67 1.67 4.07
CA PHE A 48 -6.46 1.14 4.71
C PHE A 48 -6.77 0.33 5.96
N GLU A 49 -7.63 0.83 6.86
CA GLU A 49 -8.03 0.13 8.08
C GLU A 49 -8.74 -1.20 7.75
N MET A 50 -9.64 -1.19 6.77
CA MET A 50 -10.31 -2.39 6.26
C MET A 50 -9.31 -3.42 5.70
N ALA A 51 -8.36 -2.98 4.87
CA ALA A 51 -7.33 -3.85 4.32
C ALA A 51 -6.38 -4.39 5.41
N ALA A 52 -6.07 -3.58 6.43
CA ALA A 52 -5.24 -3.99 7.55
C ALA A 52 -5.91 -5.08 8.39
N GLU A 53 -7.20 -4.95 8.65
CA GLU A 53 -7.95 -5.97 9.39
C GLU A 53 -8.08 -7.26 8.55
N ALA A 54 -8.48 -7.14 7.28
CA ALA A 54 -8.64 -8.30 6.39
C ALA A 54 -7.35 -9.11 6.19
N HIS A 55 -6.18 -8.45 6.26
CA HIS A 55 -4.88 -9.07 6.04
C HIS A 55 -4.07 -9.30 7.32
N LYS A 56 -4.65 -9.09 8.51
CA LYS A 56 -3.95 -9.13 9.80
C LYS A 56 -3.20 -10.45 10.08
N THR A 57 -3.75 -11.58 9.65
CA THR A 57 -3.16 -12.92 9.82
C THR A 57 -2.54 -13.47 8.55
N MET A 58 -2.59 -12.73 7.44
CA MET A 58 -2.12 -13.19 6.14
C MET A 58 -0.64 -12.87 5.94
N ARG A 59 0.11 -13.86 5.46
CA ARG A 59 1.56 -13.77 5.18
C ARG A 59 1.85 -14.18 3.75
N ARG A 60 2.88 -13.58 3.13
CA ARG A 60 3.41 -14.01 1.83
C ARG A 60 4.27 -15.27 2.00
N LYS A 61 4.62 -15.94 0.90
CA LYS A 61 5.58 -17.07 0.89
C LYS A 61 6.95 -16.70 1.49
N SER A 62 7.34 -15.43 1.43
CA SER A 62 8.57 -14.87 2.03
C SER A 62 8.48 -14.68 3.56
N GLY A 63 7.28 -14.72 4.15
CA GLY A 63 7.03 -14.40 5.57
C GLY A 63 6.56 -12.96 5.83
N GLU A 64 6.59 -12.09 4.82
CA GLU A 64 6.15 -10.70 4.93
C GLU A 64 4.65 -10.56 5.22
N PRO A 65 4.22 -9.52 5.96
CA PRO A 65 2.81 -9.16 6.07
C PRO A 65 2.19 -8.94 4.69
N TYR A 66 1.07 -9.62 4.40
CA TYR A 66 0.47 -9.57 3.06
C TYR A 66 0.00 -8.16 2.67
N ILE A 67 -0.44 -7.35 3.65
CA ILE A 67 -0.90 -5.97 3.47
C ILE A 67 0.11 -5.05 2.74
N LEU A 68 1.41 -5.35 2.84
CA LEU A 68 2.45 -4.57 2.15
C LEU A 68 2.28 -4.62 0.63
N HIS A 69 1.75 -5.72 0.10
CA HIS A 69 1.55 -5.88 -1.34
C HIS A 69 0.44 -4.96 -1.89
N PRO A 70 -0.82 -4.97 -1.36
CA PRO A 70 -1.84 -4.00 -1.75
C PRO A 70 -1.41 -2.54 -1.58
N LEU A 71 -0.64 -2.20 -0.53
CA LEU A 71 -0.10 -0.86 -0.34
C LEU A 71 0.88 -0.46 -1.45
N ALA A 72 1.78 -1.37 -1.83
CA ALA A 72 2.72 -1.13 -2.92
C ALA A 72 1.99 -0.94 -4.25
N VAL A 73 0.99 -1.77 -4.55
CA VAL A 73 0.14 -1.63 -5.75
C VAL A 73 -0.57 -0.27 -5.74
N ALA A 74 -1.22 0.12 -4.64
CA ALA A 74 -1.89 1.41 -4.53
C ALA A 74 -0.93 2.58 -4.74
N ARG A 75 0.31 2.48 -4.25
CA ARG A 75 1.34 3.50 -4.44
C ARG A 75 1.76 3.61 -5.91
N ILE A 76 2.03 2.49 -6.58
CA ILE A 76 2.37 2.46 -8.01
C ILE A 76 1.22 3.05 -8.84
N CYS A 77 -0.03 2.66 -8.56
CA CYS A 77 -1.20 3.25 -9.22
C CYS A 77 -1.31 4.77 -9.01
N ALA A 78 -1.00 5.26 -7.81
CA ALA A 78 -1.01 6.69 -7.51
C ALA A 78 0.14 7.45 -8.19
N GLU A 79 1.32 6.83 -8.32
CA GLU A 79 2.52 7.42 -8.91
C GLU A 79 2.49 7.41 -10.44
N GLU A 80 2.20 6.25 -11.05
CA GLU A 80 2.34 6.02 -12.50
C GLU A 80 1.06 6.26 -13.28
N ILE A 81 -0.07 5.74 -12.78
CA ILE A 81 -1.35 5.81 -13.49
C ILE A 81 -2.05 7.15 -13.21
N GLY A 82 -1.66 7.80 -12.12
CA GLY A 82 -2.19 9.10 -11.74
C GLY A 82 -3.66 9.06 -11.32
N LEU A 83 -4.09 7.92 -10.76
CA LEU A 83 -5.40 7.76 -10.12
C LEU A 83 -5.47 8.71 -8.91
N GLY A 84 -6.03 9.90 -9.13
CA GLY A 84 -6.67 10.66 -8.07
C GLY A 84 -7.95 9.94 -7.65
N ALA A 85 -8.53 10.31 -6.51
CA ALA A 85 -9.85 9.81 -6.12
C ALA A 85 -10.96 10.47 -6.97
N ASP A 86 -10.74 10.62 -8.27
CA ASP A 86 -11.66 11.25 -9.22
C ASP A 86 -12.50 10.17 -9.93
N ALA A 87 -13.60 9.78 -9.30
CA ALA A 87 -14.77 9.30 -10.03
C ALA A 87 -15.48 10.45 -10.80
N GLY A 88 -14.72 11.45 -11.27
CA GLY A 88 -15.27 12.65 -11.89
C GLY A 88 -14.20 13.66 -12.26
N HIS A 89 -13.94 13.75 -13.56
CA HIS A 89 -13.20 14.77 -14.29
C HIS A 89 -11.67 14.60 -14.37
N GLY A 90 -11.27 13.84 -15.40
CA GLY A 90 -10.49 14.40 -16.48
C GLY A 90 -9.01 14.55 -16.18
N GLN A 91 -8.25 13.56 -16.65
CA GLN A 91 -6.86 13.66 -17.06
C GLN A 91 -6.41 15.12 -17.34
N ARG A 92 -5.59 15.66 -16.45
CA ARG A 92 -4.56 16.63 -16.87
C ARG A 92 -3.26 15.86 -17.00
N VAL A 93 -3.17 15.14 -18.11
CA VAL A 93 -1.89 14.87 -18.77
C VAL A 93 -1.30 16.24 -19.06
N LYS A 94 -0.10 16.50 -18.56
CA LYS A 94 0.71 17.61 -19.06
C LYS A 94 1.39 17.16 -20.33
#